data_AF-A0A5P9NG28-F1
#
_entry.id   AF-A0A5P9NG28-F1
#
_cell.length_a   1.000
_cell.length_b   1.000
_cell.length_c   1.000
_cell.angle_alpha   90.00
_cell.angle_beta   90.00
_cell.angle_gamma   90.00
#
_symmetry.space_group_name_H-M   'P 1'
#
loop_
_entity.id
_entity.type
_entity.pdbx_description
1 polymer ?
#
loop_
_entity_poly.entity_id
_entity_poly.type
_entity_poly.pdbx_seq_one_letter_code
_entity_poly.pdbx_strand_id
1 'polypeptide(L)'
;MNKPVIKPDPLYQLLRNEDIKSFNEQRDALDNSELKSGDYRGRDLRNMNADGLDFSNSYFRNADLSGIDFRNTNLEGASLLDAKLSGTYFPKELSATEIRLSLNTGTRLRYNAPD
;
A
#
# COMPACT_ATOMS: atom_id res chain seq x y z
N MET A 1 13.44 2.82 -14.21
CA MET A 1 12.74 2.50 -12.94
C MET A 1 12.97 3.65 -11.98
N ASN A 2 11.92 4.36 -11.59
CA ASN A 2 12.03 5.34 -10.50
C ASN A 2 12.28 4.57 -9.20
N LYS A 3 13.35 4.96 -8.50
CA LYS A 3 13.69 4.35 -7.20
C LYS A 3 12.62 4.78 -6.18
N PRO A 4 12.25 3.91 -5.22
CA PRO A 4 11.41 4.30 -4.08
C PRO A 4 12.05 5.50 -3.36
N VAL A 5 11.25 6.50 -2.99
CA VAL A 5 11.72 7.73 -2.33
C VAL A 5 11.16 7.80 -0.91
N ILE A 6 12.04 8.05 0.06
CA ILE A 6 11.63 8.44 1.42
C ILE A 6 11.34 9.94 1.37
N LYS A 7 10.10 10.32 1.68
CA LYS A 7 9.59 11.68 1.53
C LYS A 7 9.49 12.36 2.90
N PRO A 8 9.76 13.67 3.02
CA PRO A 8 9.67 14.37 4.30
C PRO A 8 8.21 14.65 4.74
N ASP A 9 7.22 14.34 3.91
CA ASP A 9 5.80 14.59 4.19
C ASP A 9 5.36 13.98 5.55
N PRO A 10 4.66 14.75 6.39
CA PRO A 10 4.30 14.31 7.74
C PRO A 10 3.44 13.04 7.73
N LEU A 11 2.42 12.96 6.86
CA LEU A 11 1.51 11.82 6.83
C LEU A 11 2.25 10.55 6.33
N TYR A 12 3.11 10.69 5.32
CA TYR A 12 4.03 9.63 4.88
C TYR A 12 4.95 9.15 6.01
N GLN A 13 5.51 10.08 6.79
CA GLN A 13 6.44 9.75 7.88
C GLN A 13 5.76 8.98 9.01
N LEU A 14 4.47 9.22 9.30
CA LEU A 14 3.71 8.43 10.28
C LEU A 14 3.66 6.95 9.89
N LEU A 15 3.37 6.63 8.62
CA LEU A 15 3.45 5.24 8.13
C LEU A 15 4.87 4.70 8.14
N ARG A 16 5.87 5.53 7.83
CA ARG A 16 7.27 5.10 7.79
C ARG A 16 7.85 4.78 9.17
N ASN A 17 7.28 5.40 10.20
CA ASN A 17 7.61 5.20 11.61
C ASN A 17 6.61 4.25 12.32
N GLU A 18 5.68 3.66 11.57
CA GLU A 18 4.68 2.70 12.08
C GLU A 18 3.74 3.30 13.16
N ASP A 19 3.59 4.63 13.16
CA ASP A 19 2.61 5.32 14.01
C ASP A 19 1.23 5.33 13.34
N ILE A 20 0.63 4.15 13.26
CA ILE A 20 -0.66 3.93 12.59
C ILE A 20 -1.81 4.64 13.31
N LYS A 21 -1.71 4.79 14.63
CA LYS A 21 -2.70 5.53 15.41
C LYS A 21 -2.74 6.98 14.98
N SER A 22 -1.61 7.68 15.03
CA SER A 22 -1.53 9.09 14.62
C SER A 22 -1.85 9.27 13.14
N PHE A 23 -1.44 8.32 12.29
CA PHE A 23 -1.81 8.34 10.87
C PHE A 23 -3.33 8.35 10.69
N ASN A 24 -4.04 7.43 11.34
CA ASN A 24 -5.49 7.33 11.23
C ASN A 24 -6.21 8.58 11.79
N GLU A 25 -5.65 9.21 12.83
CA GLU A 25 -6.18 10.46 13.40
C GLU A 25 -5.97 11.68 12.48
N GLN A 26 -4.94 11.67 11.63
CA GLN A 26 -4.52 12.85 10.84
C GLN A 26 -4.77 12.73 9.33
N ARG A 27 -5.06 11.53 8.80
CA ARG A 27 -5.18 11.28 7.36
C ARG A 27 -6.20 12.13 6.62
N ASP A 28 -7.24 12.59 7.31
CA ASP A 28 -8.31 13.41 6.73
C ASP A 28 -8.03 14.92 6.88
N ALA A 29 -7.07 15.28 7.73
CA ALA A 29 -6.68 16.67 8.01
C ALA A 29 -5.42 17.10 7.23
N LEU A 30 -4.56 16.14 6.86
CA LEU A 30 -3.32 16.38 6.13
C LEU A 30 -3.47 16.03 4.65
N ASP A 31 -2.58 16.60 3.82
CA ASP A 31 -2.45 16.17 2.43
C ASP A 31 -1.96 14.72 2.38
N ASN A 32 -2.63 13.89 1.57
CA ASN A 32 -2.28 12.49 1.36
C ASN A 32 -1.66 12.24 -0.01
N SER A 33 -1.45 13.30 -0.82
CA SER A 33 -0.92 13.20 -2.17
C SER A 33 0.50 12.60 -2.23
N GLU A 34 1.24 12.67 -1.13
CA GLU A 34 2.60 12.16 -1.00
C GLU A 34 2.68 10.67 -0.64
N LEU A 35 1.57 9.97 -0.43
CA LEU A 35 1.57 8.52 -0.14
C LEU A 35 1.88 7.64 -1.36
N LYS A 36 1.60 8.14 -2.57
CA LYS A 36 1.93 7.44 -3.82
C LYS A 36 3.44 7.35 -4.05
N SER A 37 3.88 6.29 -4.72
CA SER A 37 5.30 5.99 -5.00
C SER A 37 6.16 5.91 -3.73
N GLY A 38 5.53 5.58 -2.60
CA GLY A 38 6.17 5.52 -1.29
C GLY A 38 6.98 4.25 -1.05
N ASP A 39 7.96 4.34 -0.14
CA ASP A 39 8.75 3.21 0.33
C ASP A 39 8.27 2.72 1.71
N TYR A 40 7.38 1.73 1.68
CA TYR A 40 6.79 1.09 2.87
C TYR A 40 7.40 -0.28 3.15
N ARG A 41 8.56 -0.59 2.56
CA ARG A 41 9.17 -1.93 2.67
C ARG A 41 9.51 -2.27 4.11
N GLY A 42 9.04 -3.43 4.56
CA GLY A 42 9.30 -3.98 5.89
C GLY A 42 8.61 -3.23 7.02
N ARG A 43 7.56 -2.43 6.74
CA ARG A 43 6.75 -1.77 7.78
C ARG A 43 5.65 -2.67 8.30
N ASP A 44 5.32 -2.54 9.57
CA ASP A 44 4.04 -2.99 10.11
C ASP A 44 2.97 -1.92 9.89
N LEU A 45 2.01 -2.19 8.98
CA LEU A 45 0.93 -1.25 8.65
C LEU A 45 -0.44 -1.76 9.11
N ARG A 46 -0.48 -2.80 9.94
CA ARG A 46 -1.74 -3.37 10.43
C ARG A 46 -2.60 -2.29 11.10
N ASN A 47 -3.91 -2.37 10.90
CA ASN A 47 -4.91 -1.40 11.38
C ASN A 47 -4.88 -0.01 10.70
N MET A 48 -4.12 0.18 9.63
CA MET A 48 -4.18 1.42 8.83
C MET A 48 -5.55 1.56 8.17
N ASN A 49 -6.16 2.73 8.30
CA ASN A 49 -7.33 3.10 7.51
C ASN A 49 -6.88 3.53 6.10
N ALA A 50 -7.04 2.62 5.14
CA ALA A 50 -6.64 2.84 3.76
C ALA A 50 -7.76 3.42 2.86
N ASP A 51 -8.96 3.65 3.40
CA ASP A 51 -10.16 3.96 2.63
C ASP A 51 -10.02 5.24 1.79
N GLY A 52 -10.08 5.14 0.46
CA GLY A 52 -9.93 6.30 -0.43
C GLY A 52 -8.51 6.84 -0.59
N LEU A 53 -7.47 6.17 -0.06
CA LEU A 53 -6.08 6.59 -0.25
C LEU A 53 -5.53 6.20 -1.62
N ASP A 54 -4.47 6.92 -2.04
CA ASP A 54 -3.68 6.58 -3.22
C ASP A 54 -2.29 6.08 -2.82
N PHE A 55 -2.08 4.77 -2.94
CA PHE A 55 -0.77 4.11 -2.82
C PHE A 55 -0.26 3.61 -4.17
N SER A 56 -0.72 4.20 -5.27
CA SER A 56 -0.24 3.85 -6.60
C SER A 56 1.27 3.94 -6.64
N ASN A 57 1.86 2.99 -7.36
CA ASN A 57 3.30 2.86 -7.57
C ASN A 57 4.17 2.59 -6.33
N SER A 58 3.59 2.38 -5.15
CA SER A 58 4.30 2.18 -3.89
C SER A 58 4.92 0.78 -3.75
N TYR A 59 5.84 0.65 -2.78
CA TYR A 59 6.57 -0.59 -2.52
C TYR A 59 6.27 -1.11 -1.11
N PHE A 60 5.66 -2.28 -1.04
CA PHE A 60 5.26 -2.94 0.21
C PHE A 60 6.07 -4.21 0.51
N ARG A 61 7.29 -4.32 -0.05
CA ARG A 61 8.08 -5.55 0.11
C ARG A 61 8.26 -5.90 1.59
N ASN A 62 7.94 -7.13 2.00
CA ASN A 62 8.00 -7.60 3.41
C ASN A 62 7.13 -6.80 4.40
N ALA A 63 6.20 -5.95 3.95
CA ALA A 63 5.33 -5.22 4.86
C ALA A 63 4.26 -6.15 5.45
N ASP A 64 3.81 -5.85 6.67
CA ASP A 64 2.63 -6.50 7.26
C ASP A 64 1.38 -5.69 6.92
N LEU A 65 0.60 -6.19 5.96
CA LEU A 65 -0.66 -5.58 5.52
C LEU A 65 -1.89 -6.34 6.05
N SER A 66 -1.67 -7.27 6.98
CA SER A 66 -2.71 -8.20 7.43
C SER A 66 -3.93 -7.46 7.98
N GLY A 67 -5.12 -7.86 7.54
CA GLY A 67 -6.40 -7.31 7.98
C GLY A 67 -6.75 -5.92 7.44
N ILE A 68 -5.93 -5.31 6.58
CA ILE A 68 -6.24 -4.00 6.00
C ILE A 68 -7.31 -4.15 4.92
N ASP A 69 -8.23 -3.18 4.86
CA ASP A 69 -9.22 -3.07 3.81
C ASP A 69 -8.77 -2.08 2.74
N PHE A 70 -8.34 -2.58 1.56
CA PHE A 70 -7.96 -1.76 0.42
C PHE A 70 -9.07 -1.61 -0.63
N ARG A 71 -10.33 -2.01 -0.37
CA ARG A 71 -11.38 -2.06 -1.41
C ARG A 71 -11.60 -0.73 -2.16
N ASN A 72 -11.37 0.40 -1.48
CA ASN A 72 -11.49 1.75 -2.03
C ASN A 72 -10.14 2.45 -2.19
N THR A 73 -9.03 1.71 -2.20
CA THR A 73 -7.67 2.26 -2.25
C THR A 73 -7.07 2.06 -3.63
N ASN A 74 -6.45 3.09 -4.19
CA ASN A 74 -5.68 2.93 -5.42
C ASN A 74 -4.34 2.22 -5.14
N LEU A 75 -4.14 1.07 -5.76
CA LEU A 75 -2.94 0.24 -5.67
C LEU A 75 -2.27 0.05 -7.05
N GLU A 76 -2.70 0.78 -8.07
CA GLU A 76 -2.17 0.65 -9.44
C GLU A 76 -0.65 0.81 -9.44
N GLY A 77 0.04 -0.17 -9.99
CA GLY A 77 1.48 -0.21 -10.04
C GLY A 77 2.18 -0.52 -8.71
N ALA A 78 1.48 -0.72 -7.59
CA ALA A 78 2.14 -1.09 -6.34
C ALA A 78 2.78 -2.49 -6.43
N SER A 79 3.80 -2.76 -5.62
CA SER A 79 4.45 -4.08 -5.52
C SER A 79 4.27 -4.67 -4.13
N LEU A 80 3.74 -5.89 -4.06
CA LEU A 80 3.43 -6.62 -2.82
C LEU A 80 4.46 -7.72 -2.50
N LEU A 81 5.63 -7.72 -3.14
CA LEU A 81 6.62 -8.80 -3.01
C LEU A 81 6.84 -9.24 -1.55
N ASP A 82 6.63 -10.50 -1.22
CA ASP A 82 6.84 -11.04 0.14
C ASP A 82 6.01 -10.35 1.26
N ALA A 83 4.96 -9.57 0.94
CA ALA A 83 4.11 -8.93 1.94
C ALA A 83 3.20 -9.94 2.66
N LYS A 84 2.82 -9.67 3.90
CA LYS A 84 1.82 -10.47 4.62
C LYS A 84 0.42 -9.92 4.33
N LEU A 85 -0.43 -10.76 3.75
CA LEU A 85 -1.76 -10.36 3.26
C LEU A 85 -2.92 -11.09 3.95
N SER A 86 -2.68 -11.74 5.09
CA SER A 86 -3.73 -12.51 5.78
C SER A 86 -4.92 -11.62 6.13
N GLY A 87 -6.13 -11.98 5.70
CA GLY A 87 -7.35 -11.21 5.93
C GLY A 87 -7.39 -9.83 5.25
N THR A 88 -6.50 -9.55 4.29
CA THR A 88 -6.51 -8.30 3.52
C THR A 88 -7.61 -8.32 2.47
N TYR A 89 -8.36 -7.23 2.34
CA TYR A 89 -9.28 -7.03 1.21
C TYR A 89 -8.62 -6.18 0.13
N PHE A 90 -8.91 -6.50 -1.14
CA PHE A 90 -8.38 -5.79 -2.30
C PHE A 90 -9.51 -5.15 -3.12
N PRO A 91 -9.19 -4.11 -3.92
CA PRO A 91 -10.06 -3.60 -4.97
C PRO A 91 -10.59 -4.73 -5.86
N LYS A 92 -11.87 -4.67 -6.23
CA LYS A 92 -12.52 -5.72 -7.04
C LYS A 92 -11.93 -5.85 -8.45
N GLU A 93 -11.26 -4.80 -8.91
CA GLU A 93 -10.58 -4.70 -10.21
C GLU A 93 -9.23 -5.45 -10.24
N LEU A 94 -8.70 -5.86 -9.09
CA LEU A 94 -7.49 -6.68 -8.99
C LEU A 94 -7.88 -8.15 -8.88
N SER A 95 -7.51 -8.94 -9.89
CA SER A 95 -7.74 -10.38 -9.84
C SER A 95 -6.77 -11.07 -8.87
N ALA A 96 -7.19 -12.23 -8.35
CA ALA A 96 -6.35 -13.05 -7.48
C ALA A 96 -5.03 -13.47 -8.16
N THR A 97 -5.05 -13.63 -9.48
CA THR A 97 -3.85 -13.93 -10.28
C THR A 97 -2.85 -12.78 -10.23
N GLU A 98 -3.31 -11.54 -10.45
CA GLU A 98 -2.43 -10.36 -10.42
C GLU A 98 -1.88 -10.12 -9.00
N ILE A 99 -2.71 -10.27 -7.96
CA ILE A 99 -2.28 -10.16 -6.56
C ILE A 99 -1.19 -11.21 -6.25
N ARG A 100 -1.40 -12.47 -6.64
CA ARG A 100 -0.41 -13.55 -6.45
C ARG A 100 0.86 -13.32 -7.26
N LEU A 101 0.75 -12.82 -8.48
CA LEU A 101 1.91 -12.49 -9.30
C LEU A 101 2.75 -11.41 -8.62
N SER A 102 2.12 -10.32 -8.17
CA SER A 102 2.82 -9.27 -7.43
C SER A 102 3.46 -9.77 -6.14
N LEU A 103 2.73 -10.58 -5.36
CA LEU A 103 3.21 -11.15 -4.10
C LEU A 103 4.45 -12.04 -4.29
N ASN A 104 4.47 -12.86 -5.34
CA ASN A 104 5.50 -13.88 -5.53
C ASN A 104 6.70 -13.39 -6.35
N THR A 105 6.50 -12.46 -7.29
CA THR A 105 7.55 -12.02 -8.22
C THR A 105 7.88 -10.55 -8.11
N GLY A 106 7.08 -9.78 -7.37
CA GLY A 106 7.22 -8.33 -7.27
C GLY A 106 6.77 -7.59 -8.51
N THR A 107 6.12 -8.26 -9.47
CA THR A 107 5.42 -7.60 -10.59
C THR A 107 4.50 -6.51 -10.04
N ARG A 108 4.46 -5.38 -10.74
CA ARG A 108 3.62 -4.24 -10.36
C ARG A 108 2.17 -4.56 -10.67
N LEU A 109 1.29 -4.38 -9.70
CA LEU A 109 -0.15 -4.62 -9.84
C LEU A 109 -0.73 -3.83 -11.00
N ARG A 110 -1.59 -4.47 -11.79
CA ARG A 110 -2.32 -3.86 -12.89
C ARG A 110 -3.81 -4.14 -12.74
N TYR A 111 -4.61 -3.09 -12.74
CA TYR A 111 -6.05 -3.21 -12.67
C TYR A 111 -6.59 -3.81 -13.97
N ASN A 112 -7.61 -4.66 -13.87
CA ASN A 112 -8.29 -5.30 -14.99
C ASN A 112 -7.34 -6.08 -15.94
N ALA A 113 -6.23 -6.60 -15.41
CA ALA A 113 -5.40 -7.53 -16.17
C ALA A 113 -6.22 -8.78 -16.52
N PRO A 114 -6.11 -9.31 -17.76
CA PRO A 114 -6.78 -10.54 -18.12
C PRO A 114 -6.25 -11.70 -17.27
N ASP A 115 -7.17 -12.58 -16.85
CA ASP A 115 -6.85 -13.81 -16.11
C ASP A 115 -6.17 -14.87 -17.00
#